data_AF-A0A151NAP7-F1
#
_entry.id   AF-A0A151NAP7-F1
#
_cell.length_a   1.000
_cell.length_b   1.000
_cell.length_c   1.000
_cell.angle_alpha   90.00
_cell.angle_beta   90.00
_cell.angle_gamma   90.00
#
_symmetry.space_group_name_H-M   'P 1'
#
loop_
_entity.id
_entity.type
_entity.pdbx_description
1 polymer ?
#
loop_
_entity_poly.entity_id
_entity_poly.type
_entity_poly.pdbx_seq_one_letter_code
_entity_poly.pdbx_strand_id
1 'polypeptide(L)'
;MAALYQSADPSASASPNKLLALKDVRHVKEETTLDEKLFLLACDKGDYYMVKRLLEENSSGEMNINCVDVLGRNAVTITIENENLDILQLLLDYGCQVRF
;
A
#
# COMPACT_ATOMS: atom_id res chain seq x y z
N MET A 1 -60.11 3.48 14.18
CA MET A 1 -59.12 4.20 14.99
C MET A 1 -57.79 4.19 14.23
N ALA A 2 -57.30 5.36 13.80
CA ALA A 2 -55.91 5.78 13.50
C ALA A 2 -54.93 4.80 12.78
N ALA A 3 -54.13 5.15 11.78
CA ALA A 3 -53.68 6.44 11.27
C ALA A 3 -53.10 6.27 9.85
N LEU A 4 -53.13 7.39 9.12
CA LEU A 4 -52.34 7.74 7.94
C LEU A 4 -50.87 7.33 8.08
N TYR A 5 -50.25 6.80 7.02
CA TYR A 5 -48.84 7.11 6.75
C TYR A 5 -48.56 7.17 5.25
N GLN A 6 -47.86 8.25 4.91
CA GLN A 6 -47.69 8.89 3.62
C GLN A 6 -47.02 8.01 2.54
N SER A 7 -47.41 8.23 1.29
CA SER A 7 -46.56 8.03 0.12
C SER A 7 -45.29 8.89 0.21
N ALA A 8 -44.12 8.26 0.16
CA ALA A 8 -42.84 8.91 -0.10
C ALA A 8 -41.95 7.94 -0.90
N ASP A 9 -41.95 8.08 -2.23
CA ASP A 9 -40.81 7.69 -3.06
C ASP A 9 -39.66 8.71 -2.85
N PRO A 10 -38.45 8.56 -3.43
CA PRO A 10 -37.54 7.42 -3.54
C PRO A 10 -36.07 7.86 -3.24
N SER A 11 -35.40 7.38 -2.19
CA SER A 11 -33.92 7.42 -2.11
C SER A 11 -33.36 6.62 -0.93
N ALA A 12 -32.68 5.52 -1.22
CA ALA A 12 -31.66 4.86 -0.40
C ALA A 12 -31.16 3.65 -1.20
N SER A 13 -30.35 3.90 -2.23
CA SER A 13 -28.89 3.81 -2.15
C SER A 13 -28.39 2.37 -1.95
N ALA A 14 -27.92 1.81 -3.06
CA ALA A 14 -26.82 0.86 -3.19
C ALA A 14 -26.89 -0.48 -2.41
N SER A 15 -26.81 -1.54 -3.20
CA SER A 15 -26.82 -2.96 -2.85
C SER A 15 -26.01 -3.33 -1.60
N PRO A 16 -26.53 -4.24 -0.74
CA PRO A 16 -25.79 -4.81 0.36
C PRO A 16 -24.88 -5.93 -0.17
N ASN A 17 -23.79 -5.55 -0.84
CA ASN A 17 -22.75 -6.51 -1.16
C ASN A 17 -22.16 -7.04 0.15
N LYS A 18 -22.42 -8.33 0.37
CA LYS A 18 -21.90 -9.18 1.46
C LYS A 18 -20.40 -8.96 1.66
N LEU A 19 -20.07 -8.02 2.52
CA LEU A 19 -18.74 -7.74 3.04
C LEU A 19 -18.39 -8.75 4.14
N LEU A 20 -18.54 -10.06 3.87
CA LEU A 20 -18.38 -11.09 4.92
C LEU A 20 -17.65 -12.38 4.50
N ALA A 21 -16.74 -12.33 3.52
CA ALA A 21 -15.94 -13.52 3.24
C ALA A 21 -14.55 -13.19 2.73
N LEU A 22 -13.74 -12.50 3.53
CA LEU A 22 -12.28 -12.59 3.42
C LEU A 22 -11.69 -12.67 4.84
N LYS A 23 -12.02 -13.76 5.53
CA LYS A 23 -11.15 -14.35 6.54
C LYS A 23 -10.01 -15.07 5.80
N ASP A 24 -9.15 -14.32 5.14
CA ASP A 24 -7.89 -14.86 4.65
C ASP A 24 -6.79 -14.24 5.49
N VAL A 25 -6.47 -14.96 6.57
CA VAL A 25 -5.12 -15.28 7.05
C VAL A 25 -4.03 -14.38 6.44
N ARG A 26 -3.99 -13.12 6.84
CA ARG A 26 -2.75 -12.34 6.77
C ARG A 26 -2.34 -12.14 8.21
N HIS A 27 -1.34 -12.92 8.61
CA HIS A 27 -0.48 -12.55 9.74
C HIS A 27 -0.34 -11.03 9.71
N VAL A 28 -0.83 -10.37 10.75
CA VAL A 28 -0.61 -8.94 10.98
C VAL A 28 0.88 -8.82 11.31
N LYS A 29 1.71 -8.93 10.28
CA LYS A 29 3.16 -8.90 10.38
C LYS A 29 3.54 -7.44 10.20
N GLU A 30 3.79 -6.82 11.36
CA GLU A 30 4.39 -5.50 11.57
C GLU A 30 3.63 -4.35 10.93
N GLU A 31 3.20 -3.40 11.76
CA GLU A 31 2.57 -2.17 11.30
C GLU A 31 3.61 -1.33 10.55
N THR A 32 3.77 -1.58 9.25
CA THR A 32 4.50 -0.67 8.38
C THR A 32 3.82 0.70 8.43
N THR A 33 4.62 1.74 8.61
CA THR A 33 4.13 3.12 8.70
C THR A 33 3.46 3.53 7.38
N LEU A 34 2.69 4.62 7.40
CA LEU A 34 2.03 5.10 6.17
C LEU A 34 3.06 5.42 5.09
N ASP A 35 4.21 5.99 5.47
CA ASP A 35 5.30 6.35 4.55
C ASP A 35 5.97 5.11 3.95
N GLU A 36 6.18 4.05 4.74
CA GLU A 36 6.70 2.77 4.27
C GLU A 36 5.75 2.10 3.26
N LYS A 37 4.44 2.15 3.53
CA LYS A 37 3.42 1.65 2.60
C LYS A 37 3.38 2.46 1.32
N LEU A 38 3.48 3.79 1.41
CA LEU A 38 3.56 4.70 0.27
C LEU A 38 4.82 4.42 -0.57
N PHE A 39 5.95 4.18 0.09
CA PHE A 39 7.21 3.84 -0.56
C PHE A 39 7.14 2.51 -1.32
N LEU A 40 6.63 1.45 -0.69
CA LEU A 40 6.44 0.16 -1.35
C LEU A 40 5.44 0.27 -2.52
N LEU A 41 4.36 1.03 -2.35
CA LEU A 41 3.38 1.27 -3.42
C LEU A 41 3.98 2.06 -4.58
N ALA A 42 4.84 3.05 -4.32
CA ALA A 42 5.53 3.80 -5.36
C ALA A 42 6.49 2.90 -6.16
N CYS A 43 7.20 1.99 -5.48
CA CYS A 43 8.03 0.97 -6.13
C CYS A 43 7.19 0.01 -6.99
N ASP A 44 6.03 -0.43 -6.49
CA ASP A 44 5.11 -1.33 -7.20
C ASP A 44 4.49 -0.67 -8.44
N LYS A 45 4.18 0.62 -8.35
CA LYS A 45 3.68 1.40 -9.50
C LYS A 45 4.75 1.82 -10.50
N GLY A 46 6.04 1.69 -10.15
CA GLY A 46 7.14 2.18 -10.97
C GLY A 46 7.28 3.71 -10.97
N ASP A 47 6.81 4.40 -9.92
CA ASP A 47 6.91 5.86 -9.80
C ASP A 47 8.28 6.28 -9.26
N TYR A 48 9.23 6.45 -10.17
CA TYR A 48 10.61 6.83 -9.84
C TYR A 48 10.70 8.14 -9.03
N TYR A 49 9.93 9.16 -9.40
CA TYR A 49 10.00 10.47 -8.75
C TYR A 49 9.50 10.41 -7.31
N MET A 50 8.42 9.67 -7.07
CA MET A 50 7.88 9.48 -5.73
C MET A 50 8.84 8.66 -4.86
N VAL A 51 9.44 7.58 -5.40
CA VAL A 51 10.45 6.79 -4.66
C VAL A 51 11.63 7.66 -4.27
N LYS A 52 12.17 8.43 -5.22
CA LYS A 52 13.30 9.34 -4.96
C LYS A 52 12.96 10.37 -3.88
N ARG A 53 11.80 11.00 -3.99
CA ARG A 53 11.34 12.00 -3.03
C ARG A 53 11.20 11.40 -1.62
N LEU A 54 10.60 10.22 -1.51
CA LEU A 54 10.44 9.54 -0.22
C LEU A 54 11.80 9.15 0.39
N LEU A 55 12.77 8.73 -0.43
CA LEU A 55 14.14 8.45 0.04
C LEU A 55 14.86 9.72 0.51
N GLU A 56 14.69 10.84 -0.19
CA GLU A 56 15.27 12.14 0.19
C GLU A 56 14.62 12.72 1.46
N GLU A 57 13.30 12.63 1.57
CA GLU A 57 12.54 13.06 2.77
C GLU A 57 12.90 12.20 3.99
N ASN A 58 13.33 10.96 3.77
CA ASN A 58 13.77 10.04 4.82
C ASN A 58 15.18 10.30 5.36
N SER A 59 15.81 11.42 5.01
CA SER A 59 17.10 11.86 5.58
C SER A 59 17.05 12.02 7.11
N SER A 60 15.87 12.22 7.68
CA SER A 60 15.63 12.27 9.13
C SER A 60 15.64 10.88 9.81
N GLY A 61 15.62 9.79 9.04
CA GLY A 61 15.69 8.41 9.55
C GLY A 61 14.37 7.88 10.15
N GLU A 62 13.23 8.47 9.77
CA GLU A 62 11.92 8.13 10.33
C GLU A 62 11.28 6.89 9.66
N MET A 63 11.62 6.61 8.39
CA MET A 63 11.06 5.51 7.61
C MET A 63 12.07 4.37 7.43
N ASN A 64 11.63 3.13 7.59
CA ASN A 64 12.47 1.97 7.30
C ASN A 64 12.53 1.69 5.80
N ILE A 65 13.71 1.88 5.21
CA ILE A 65 13.97 1.60 3.78
C ILE A 65 13.86 0.09 3.47
N ASN A 66 14.12 -0.77 4.47
CA ASN A 66 14.02 -2.23 4.34
C ASN A 66 12.63 -2.77 4.73
N CYS A 67 11.59 -1.92 4.65
CA CYS A 67 10.22 -2.34 4.90
C CYS A 67 9.78 -3.45 3.93
N VAL A 68 8.81 -4.25 4.39
CA VAL A 68 8.25 -5.38 3.64
C VAL A 68 6.73 -5.25 3.56
N ASP A 69 6.18 -5.65 2.42
CA ASP A 69 4.73 -5.72 2.22
C ASP A 69 4.13 -6.91 2.99
N VAL A 70 2.80 -7.01 3.03
CA VAL A 70 2.03 -8.13 3.59
C VAL A 70 2.38 -9.50 3.00
N LEU A 71 3.01 -9.52 1.82
CA LEU A 71 3.54 -10.71 1.16
C LEU A 71 5.00 -11.03 1.54
N GLY A 72 5.64 -10.20 2.36
CA GLY A 72 7.05 -10.32 2.75
C GLY A 72 8.04 -9.84 1.69
N ARG A 73 7.57 -9.15 0.64
CA ARG A 73 8.43 -8.57 -0.41
C ARG A 73 8.94 -7.21 0.03
N ASN A 74 10.24 -6.95 -0.15
CA ASN A 74 10.82 -5.61 0.03
C ASN A 74 10.75 -4.81 -1.28
N ALA A 75 11.07 -3.52 -1.22
CA ALA A 75 11.10 -2.63 -2.39
C ALA A 75 11.96 -3.19 -3.55
N VAL A 76 13.09 -3.81 -3.23
CA VAL A 76 14.02 -4.41 -4.21
C VAL A 76 13.38 -5.59 -4.95
N THR A 77 12.68 -6.48 -4.24
CA THR A 77 12.00 -7.62 -4.86
C THR A 77 10.89 -7.15 -5.79
N ILE A 78 10.12 -6.15 -5.35
CA ILE A 78 9.03 -5.56 -6.14
C ILE A 78 9.57 -4.94 -7.44
N THR A 79 10.66 -4.18 -7.38
CA THR A 79 11.23 -3.54 -8.59
C THR A 79 11.86 -4.55 -9.54
N ILE A 80 12.43 -5.65 -9.04
CA ILE A 80 12.91 -6.77 -9.86
C ILE A 80 11.75 -7.46 -10.57
N GLU A 81 10.67 -7.79 -9.85
CA GLU A 81 9.47 -8.41 -10.42
C GLU A 81 8.83 -7.55 -11.52
N ASN A 82 8.88 -6.22 -11.35
CA ASN A 82 8.37 -5.25 -12.31
C ASN A 82 9.37 -4.86 -13.40
N GLU A 83 10.55 -5.48 -13.43
CA GLU A 83 11.64 -5.21 -14.39
C GLU A 83 12.06 -3.71 -14.46
N ASN A 84 11.89 -2.97 -13.36
CA ASN A 84 12.18 -1.54 -13.31
C ASN A 84 13.62 -1.29 -12.81
N LEU A 85 14.56 -1.31 -13.76
CA LEU A 85 15.98 -1.15 -13.49
C LEU A 85 16.34 0.24 -12.94
N ASP A 86 15.63 1.30 -13.33
CA ASP A 86 15.92 2.67 -12.90
C ASP A 86 15.67 2.83 -11.39
N ILE A 87 14.54 2.31 -10.91
CA ILE A 87 14.23 2.33 -9.47
C ILE A 87 15.14 1.35 -8.73
N LEU A 88 15.45 0.20 -9.31
CA LEU A 88 16.39 -0.75 -8.69
C LEU A 88 17.78 -0.10 -8.47
N GLN A 89 18.31 0.61 -9.47
CA GLN A 89 19.56 1.35 -9.34
C GLN A 89 19.48 2.42 -8.24
N LEU A 90 18.39 3.21 -8.23
CA LEU A 90 18.16 4.20 -7.19
C LEU A 90 18.14 3.57 -5.78
N LEU A 91 17.44 2.45 -5.60
CA LEU A 91 17.39 1.76 -4.31
C LEU A 91 18.77 1.27 -3.86
N LEU A 92 19.58 0.76 -4.80
CA LEU A 92 20.95 0.32 -4.51
C LEU A 92 21.88 1.49 -4.16
N ASP A 93 21.76 2.63 -4.84
CA ASP A 93 22.52 3.85 -4.55
C ASP A 93 22.24 4.37 -3.13
N TYR A 94 21.01 4.23 -2.66
CA TYR A 94 20.60 4.58 -1.29
C TYR A 94 20.89 3.48 -0.25
N GLY A 95 21.51 2.36 -0.66
CA GLY A 95 21.95 1.30 0.25
C GLY A 95 20.85 0.36 0.75
N CYS A 96 19.78 0.17 -0.03
CA CYS A 96 18.72 -0.80 0.31
C CYS A 96 19.29 -2.23 0.41
N GLN A 97 18.84 -3.00 1.40
CA GLN A 97 19.28 -4.39 1.54
C GLN A 97 18.64 -5.28 0.47
N VAL A 98 19.50 -5.95 -0.28
CA VAL A 98 19.12 -7.04 -1.17
C VAL A 98 19.13 -8.31 -0.34
N ARG A 99 17.94 -8.79 0.05
CA ARG A 99 17.78 -10.06 0.75
C ARG A 99 16.92 -10.98 -0.11
N PHE A 100 17.52 -12.09 -0.55
CA PHE A 100 16.87 -13.15 -1.30
C PHE A 100 16.42 -14.27 -0.36
#